data_AF-A0A3D2M5A1-F1
#
_entry.id   AF-A0A3D2M5A1-F1
#
_cell.length_a   1.000
_cell.length_b   1.000
_cell.length_c   1.000
_cell.angle_alpha   90.00
_cell.angle_beta   90.00
_cell.angle_gamma   90.00
#
_symmetry.space_group_name_H-M   'P 1'
#
loop_
_entity.id
_entity.type
_entity.pdbx_description
1 polymer ?
#
loop_
_entity_poly.entity_id
_entity_poly.type
_entity_poly.pdbx_seq_one_letter_code
_entity_poly.pdbx_strand_id
1 'polypeptide(L)'
;MYKDLKFPILIVHRDIKADTVAGERVREIAAELERDGFHILPTGSAAEGRIVASTHHGLACILVAAEGAGENQRLLQDVVGLIRVARRRAPQLPIFALGEQITIENAPAEAMADLNELRGLLYLFEDTVPFLARQVARAARSYLDGLLPPFFRALVQHTGDSNYSWHTPGHGGGVAFRKSPVGQAFHQFFGENTLRSDLSVSVPELGSLLDHTGPLAAAEARAARNFGADHTFFVINGTSTANKIVWHSMVARDDLVLVDRNCHKSILHSIIMTGAIPLYLTPSRNELGIIGPIPLEEFSPESIQAKIDANPLARGRPARVKLAVVTNSTYDGLCYNANLIKRALGNS
;
A
#
# COMPACT_ATOMS: atom_id res chain seq x y z
N MET A 1 6.54 19.93 3.55
CA MET A 1 6.14 18.54 3.87
C MET A 1 6.82 17.50 2.97
N TYR A 2 6.94 17.71 1.65
CA TYR A 2 7.51 16.72 0.73
C TYR A 2 8.87 17.09 0.12
N LYS A 3 9.64 18.03 0.70
CA LYS A 3 10.86 18.54 0.05
C LYS A 3 11.87 17.43 -0.29
N ASP A 4 11.90 16.36 0.50
CA ASP A 4 12.80 15.21 0.29
C ASP A 4 12.17 14.08 -0.55
N LEU A 5 10.86 14.14 -0.78
CA LEU A 5 10.12 13.18 -1.60
C LEU A 5 9.97 13.73 -3.02
N LYS A 6 10.74 13.18 -3.96
CA LYS A 6 10.78 13.64 -5.35
C LYS A 6 9.62 13.05 -6.16
N PHE A 7 8.49 13.77 -6.18
CA PHE A 7 7.36 13.46 -7.05
C PHE A 7 7.26 14.47 -8.21
N PRO A 8 7.79 14.16 -9.40
CA PRO A 8 7.77 15.10 -10.51
C PRO A 8 6.38 15.31 -11.14
N ILE A 9 6.25 16.41 -11.86
CA ILE A 9 5.13 16.71 -12.75
C ILE A 9 5.57 16.42 -14.18
N LEU A 10 4.79 15.58 -14.88
CA LEU A 10 5.00 15.29 -16.29
C LEU A 10 4.27 16.32 -17.14
N ILE A 11 4.97 16.97 -18.08
CA ILE A 11 4.37 17.88 -19.06
C ILE A 11 4.58 17.30 -20.45
N VAL A 12 3.48 16.90 -21.09
CA VAL A 12 3.44 16.36 -22.44
C VAL A 12 2.84 17.41 -23.36
N HIS A 13 3.67 18.22 -23.99
CA HIS A 13 3.21 19.30 -24.87
C HIS A 13 4.12 19.45 -26.09
N ARG A 14 3.56 19.35 -27.29
CA ARG A 14 4.28 19.34 -28.59
C ARG A 14 5.29 20.49 -28.74
N ASP A 15 4.91 21.67 -28.27
CA ASP A 15 5.73 22.88 -28.42
C ASP A 15 6.68 23.14 -27.23
N ILE A 16 6.76 22.26 -26.23
CA ILE A 16 7.55 22.53 -25.02
C ILE A 16 9.04 22.78 -25.31
N LYS A 17 9.55 22.27 -26.44
CA LYS A 17 10.92 22.48 -26.93
C LYS A 17 11.00 23.43 -28.14
N ALA A 18 9.86 23.97 -28.60
CA ALA A 18 9.78 24.83 -29.77
C ALA A 18 9.80 26.32 -29.37
N ASP A 19 10.31 27.15 -30.28
CA ASP A 19 10.30 28.61 -30.15
C ASP A 19 8.95 29.16 -30.67
N THR A 20 7.89 28.91 -29.90
CA THR A 20 6.53 29.39 -30.17
C THR A 20 5.93 30.00 -28.92
N VAL A 21 4.91 30.84 -29.06
CA VAL A 21 4.19 31.44 -27.91
C VAL A 21 3.64 30.34 -26.99
N ALA A 22 3.09 29.26 -27.55
CA ALA A 22 2.64 28.11 -26.76
C ALA A 22 3.79 27.47 -25.97
N GLY A 23 4.92 27.23 -26.65
CA GLY A 23 6.12 26.65 -26.04
C GLY A 23 6.69 27.49 -24.92
N GLU A 24 6.78 28.81 -25.13
CA GLU A 24 7.25 29.77 -24.12
C GLU A 24 6.36 29.71 -22.87
N ARG A 25 5.04 29.83 -23.04
CA ARG A 25 4.11 29.81 -21.91
C ARG A 25 4.12 28.50 -21.13
N VAL A 26 4.24 27.36 -21.80
CA VAL A 26 4.37 26.06 -21.13
C VAL A 26 5.69 25.96 -20.34
N ARG A 27 6.79 26.49 -20.88
CA ARG A 27 8.07 26.58 -20.16
C ARG A 27 8.01 27.53 -18.97
N GLU A 28 7.27 28.64 -19.07
CA GLU A 28 7.04 29.52 -17.94
C GLU A 28 6.21 28.83 -16.84
N ILE A 29 5.17 28.06 -17.19
CA ILE A 29 4.42 27.23 -16.23
C ILE A 29 5.37 26.24 -15.54
N ALA A 30 6.24 25.56 -16.30
CA ALA A 30 7.24 24.66 -15.74
C ALA A 30 8.16 25.40 -14.74
N ALA A 31 8.66 26.58 -15.10
CA ALA A 31 9.53 27.39 -14.23
C ALA A 31 8.82 27.88 -12.96
N GLU A 32 7.54 28.25 -13.03
CA GLU A 32 6.73 28.55 -11.83
C GLU A 32 6.60 27.33 -10.92
N LEU A 33 6.33 26.16 -11.48
CA LEU A 33 6.20 24.90 -10.72
C LEU A 33 7.54 24.47 -10.08
N GLU A 34 8.66 24.70 -10.76
CA GLU A 34 10.00 24.48 -10.20
C GLU A 34 10.29 25.41 -9.03
N ARG A 35 9.91 26.70 -9.14
CA ARG A 35 9.98 27.66 -8.03
C ARG A 35 9.12 27.24 -6.84
N ASP A 36 8.01 26.54 -7.11
CA ASP A 36 7.13 25.94 -6.10
C ASP A 36 7.64 24.60 -5.53
N GLY A 37 8.81 24.13 -5.98
CA GLY A 37 9.52 22.97 -5.45
C GLY A 37 9.25 21.65 -6.17
N PHE A 38 8.59 21.67 -7.33
CA PHE A 38 8.37 20.46 -8.13
C PHE A 38 9.52 20.22 -9.12
N HIS A 39 9.81 18.95 -9.38
CA HIS A 39 10.65 18.59 -10.51
C HIS A 39 9.80 18.40 -11.76
N ILE A 40 10.24 18.87 -12.92
CA ILE A 40 9.49 18.78 -14.18
C ILE A 40 10.12 17.72 -15.09
N LEU A 41 9.26 16.87 -15.66
CA LEU A 41 9.62 15.96 -16.75
C LEU A 41 8.96 16.45 -18.03
N PRO A 42 9.65 17.23 -18.88
CA PRO A 42 9.10 17.77 -20.10
C PRO A 42 9.30 16.81 -21.29
N THR A 43 8.25 16.59 -22.08
CA THR A 43 8.35 15.91 -23.38
C THR A 43 7.43 16.52 -24.43
N GLY A 44 7.93 16.60 -25.67
CA GLY A 44 7.14 16.97 -26.84
C GLY A 44 6.48 15.78 -27.53
N SER A 45 6.72 14.55 -27.06
CA SER A 45 6.25 13.31 -27.69
C SER A 45 5.14 12.67 -26.88
N ALA A 46 3.96 12.51 -27.48
CA ALA A 46 2.86 11.76 -26.87
C ALA A 46 3.24 10.30 -26.57
N ALA A 47 4.08 9.70 -27.41
CA ALA A 47 4.56 8.33 -27.20
C ALA A 47 5.46 8.22 -25.97
N GLU A 48 6.41 9.16 -25.80
CA GLU A 48 7.26 9.23 -24.60
C GLU A 48 6.42 9.53 -23.35
N GLY A 49 5.48 10.47 -23.45
CA GLY A 49 4.55 10.79 -22.37
C GLY A 49 3.76 9.57 -21.89
N ARG A 50 3.27 8.73 -22.80
CA ARG A 50 2.62 7.45 -22.45
C ARG A 50 3.57 6.47 -21.77
N ILE A 51 4.81 6.37 -22.23
CA ILE A 51 5.82 5.49 -21.60
C ILE A 51 6.07 5.95 -20.16
N VAL A 52 6.30 7.25 -19.95
CA VAL A 52 6.52 7.82 -18.60
C VAL A 52 5.28 7.63 -17.73
N ALA A 53 4.09 7.95 -18.22
CA ALA A 53 2.84 7.75 -17.48
C ALA A 53 2.60 6.26 -17.13
N SER A 54 3.05 5.34 -17.99
CA SER A 54 2.94 3.90 -17.73
C SER A 54 3.97 3.39 -16.73
N THR A 55 5.20 3.93 -16.71
CA THR A 55 6.34 3.35 -15.97
C THR A 55 6.72 4.12 -14.71
N HIS A 56 6.50 5.42 -14.65
CA HIS A 56 6.95 6.25 -13.54
C HIS A 56 6.02 6.14 -12.32
N HIS A 57 6.54 5.61 -11.21
CA HIS A 57 5.75 5.28 -10.02
C HIS A 57 5.49 6.44 -9.05
N GLY A 58 6.08 7.61 -9.30
CA GLY A 58 6.02 8.77 -8.40
C GLY A 58 5.60 10.07 -9.07
N LEU A 59 4.67 10.07 -10.03
CA LEU A 59 4.19 11.34 -10.59
C LEU A 59 3.27 12.06 -9.58
N ALA A 60 3.41 13.38 -9.47
CA ALA A 60 2.51 14.23 -8.68
C ALA A 60 1.32 14.75 -9.50
N CYS A 61 1.53 14.97 -10.80
CA CYS A 61 0.54 15.49 -11.74
C CYS A 61 0.98 15.23 -13.18
N ILE A 62 0.04 15.22 -14.12
CA ILE A 62 0.31 15.26 -15.56
C ILE A 62 -0.38 16.48 -16.18
N LEU A 63 0.34 17.19 -17.05
CA LEU A 63 -0.22 18.13 -18.01
C LEU A 63 -0.08 17.53 -19.41
N VAL A 64 -1.16 17.54 -20.19
CA VAL A 64 -1.16 17.00 -21.55
C VAL A 64 -1.77 18.02 -22.51
N ALA A 65 -1.11 18.26 -23.65
CA ALA A 65 -1.64 19.07 -24.72
C ALA A 65 -2.92 18.45 -25.28
N ALA A 66 -3.97 19.25 -25.32
CA ALA A 66 -5.25 18.89 -25.89
C ALA A 66 -5.64 19.84 -27.02
N GLU A 67 -4.97 20.98 -27.26
CA GLU A 67 -5.38 21.94 -28.30
C GLU A 67 -5.55 21.25 -29.66
N GLY A 68 -6.69 21.47 -30.32
CA GLY A 68 -7.03 20.86 -31.60
C GLY A 68 -7.42 19.37 -31.54
N ALA A 69 -7.50 18.75 -30.36
CA ALA A 69 -7.96 17.37 -30.22
C ALA A 69 -9.43 17.16 -30.63
N GLY A 70 -10.28 18.19 -30.52
CA GLY A 70 -11.68 18.12 -30.98
C GLY A 70 -11.83 17.96 -32.49
N GLU A 71 -10.83 18.37 -33.26
CA GLU A 71 -10.84 18.33 -34.73
C GLU A 71 -9.89 17.26 -35.29
N ASN A 72 -8.99 16.73 -34.46
CA ASN A 72 -7.96 15.78 -34.87
C ASN A 72 -8.02 14.50 -34.04
N GLN A 73 -8.53 13.44 -34.66
CA GLN A 73 -8.71 12.14 -34.03
C GLN A 73 -7.41 11.56 -33.45
N ARG A 74 -6.26 11.83 -34.07
CA ARG A 74 -4.96 11.34 -33.58
C ARG A 74 -4.56 12.04 -32.29
N LEU A 75 -4.73 13.36 -32.20
CA LEU A 75 -4.45 14.13 -30.99
C LEU A 75 -5.37 13.71 -29.84
N LEU A 76 -6.66 13.50 -30.14
CA LEU A 76 -7.60 12.96 -29.16
C LEU A 76 -7.18 11.57 -28.64
N GLN A 77 -6.79 10.68 -29.55
CA GLN A 77 -6.28 9.35 -29.19
C GLN A 77 -5.02 9.42 -28.32
N ASP A 78 -4.17 10.41 -28.56
CA ASP A 78 -2.97 10.61 -27.76
C ASP A 78 -3.30 11.02 -26.31
N VAL A 79 -4.22 11.96 -26.13
CA VAL A 79 -4.73 12.38 -24.80
C VAL A 79 -5.42 11.23 -24.08
N VAL A 80 -6.41 10.60 -24.72
CA VAL A 80 -7.19 9.49 -24.16
C VAL A 80 -6.28 8.30 -23.83
N GLY A 81 -5.34 7.97 -24.71
CA GLY A 81 -4.38 6.90 -24.50
C GLY A 81 -3.49 7.15 -23.27
N LEU A 82 -3.07 8.41 -23.05
CA LEU A 82 -2.31 8.78 -21.86
C LEU A 82 -3.16 8.64 -20.59
N ILE A 83 -4.39 9.15 -20.59
CA ILE A 83 -5.30 9.07 -19.45
C ILE A 83 -5.51 7.62 -19.02
N ARG A 84 -5.87 6.75 -19.99
CA ARG A 84 -6.12 5.32 -19.74
C ARG A 84 -4.92 4.64 -19.10
N VAL A 85 -3.72 4.92 -19.59
CA VAL A 85 -2.49 4.30 -19.10
C VAL A 85 -2.13 4.81 -17.71
N ALA A 86 -2.26 6.11 -17.45
CA ALA A 86 -2.04 6.71 -16.14
C ALA A 86 -3.02 6.16 -15.08
N ARG A 87 -4.31 6.06 -15.44
CA ARG A 87 -5.38 5.62 -14.53
C ARG A 87 -5.29 4.16 -14.10
N ARG A 88 -4.74 3.27 -14.94
CA ARG A 88 -4.53 1.85 -14.57
C ARG A 88 -3.69 1.67 -13.31
N ARG A 89 -2.75 2.59 -13.05
CA ARG A 89 -1.80 2.48 -11.92
C ARG A 89 -2.05 3.53 -10.84
N ALA A 90 -2.46 4.74 -11.23
CA ALA A 90 -2.70 5.84 -10.31
C ALA A 90 -4.11 6.42 -10.53
N PRO A 91 -5.15 5.80 -9.96
CA PRO A 91 -6.55 6.20 -10.17
C PRO A 91 -6.83 7.66 -9.78
N GLN A 92 -6.11 8.18 -8.78
CA GLN A 92 -6.33 9.52 -8.22
C GLN A 92 -5.33 10.58 -8.74
N LEU A 93 -4.42 10.24 -9.66
CA LEU A 93 -3.41 11.18 -10.17
C LEU A 93 -4.08 12.37 -10.89
N PRO A 94 -3.83 13.63 -10.52
CA PRO A 94 -4.40 14.75 -11.25
C PRO A 94 -3.81 14.82 -12.67
N ILE A 95 -4.70 14.92 -13.66
CA ILE A 95 -4.35 15.11 -15.07
C ILE A 95 -5.07 16.36 -15.56
N PHE A 96 -4.32 17.35 -16.03
CA PHE A 96 -4.86 18.55 -16.66
C PHE A 96 -4.64 18.49 -18.17
N ALA A 97 -5.64 18.91 -18.92
CA ALA A 97 -5.51 19.17 -20.34
C ALA A 97 -5.21 20.66 -20.58
N LEU A 98 -4.17 20.94 -21.36
CA LEU A 98 -3.85 22.27 -21.87
C LEU A 98 -4.64 22.44 -23.17
N GLY A 99 -5.66 23.29 -23.19
CA GLY A 99 -6.64 23.26 -24.28
C GLY A 99 -7.68 24.37 -24.20
N GLU A 100 -8.47 24.51 -25.26
CA GLU A 100 -9.63 25.42 -25.34
C GLU A 100 -10.94 24.67 -25.06
N GLN A 101 -12.00 25.37 -24.63
CA GLN A 101 -13.26 24.75 -24.21
C GLN A 101 -13.91 23.92 -25.35
N ILE A 102 -13.85 24.46 -26.57
CA ILE A 102 -14.40 23.85 -27.80
C ILE A 102 -13.76 22.49 -28.11
N THR A 103 -12.52 22.28 -27.66
CA THR A 103 -11.74 21.07 -27.94
C THR A 103 -12.36 19.81 -27.34
N ILE A 104 -13.00 19.92 -26.17
CA ILE A 104 -13.59 18.76 -25.46
C ILE A 104 -15.05 18.56 -25.83
N GLU A 105 -15.81 19.64 -26.08
CA GLU A 105 -17.23 19.56 -26.40
C GLU A 105 -17.52 18.82 -27.72
N ASN A 106 -16.57 18.84 -28.66
CA ASN A 106 -16.66 18.12 -29.94
C ASN A 106 -16.14 16.67 -29.89
N ALA A 107 -15.73 16.17 -28.72
CA ALA A 107 -15.19 14.83 -28.61
C ALA A 107 -16.29 13.76 -28.81
N PRO A 108 -15.98 12.66 -29.52
CA PRO A 108 -16.89 11.52 -29.65
C PRO A 108 -17.30 10.95 -28.29
N ALA A 109 -18.53 10.44 -28.20
CA ALA A 109 -19.10 9.92 -26.96
C ALA A 109 -18.23 8.82 -26.32
N GLU A 110 -17.52 8.03 -27.11
CA GLU A 110 -16.63 6.97 -26.63
C GLU A 110 -15.38 7.51 -25.90
N ALA A 111 -14.99 8.76 -26.15
CA ALA A 111 -13.87 9.42 -25.48
C ALA A 111 -14.28 10.15 -24.20
N MET A 112 -15.57 10.48 -24.04
CA MET A 112 -16.08 11.27 -22.92
C MET A 112 -15.85 10.60 -21.56
N ALA A 113 -15.93 9.27 -21.50
CA ALA A 113 -15.62 8.52 -20.28
C ALA A 113 -14.19 8.78 -19.79
N ASP A 114 -13.22 8.82 -20.70
CA ASP A 114 -11.82 9.10 -20.37
C ASP A 114 -11.58 10.61 -20.13
N LEU A 115 -12.22 11.50 -20.89
CA LEU A 115 -12.06 12.95 -20.70
C LEU A 115 -12.65 13.42 -19.37
N ASN A 116 -13.70 12.77 -18.86
CA ASN A 116 -14.26 13.02 -17.54
C ASN A 116 -13.31 12.66 -16.38
N GLU A 117 -12.24 11.90 -16.66
CA GLU A 117 -11.19 11.60 -15.68
C GLU A 117 -10.17 12.75 -15.52
N LEU A 118 -10.24 13.78 -16.38
CA LEU A 118 -9.41 14.97 -16.24
C LEU A 118 -9.78 15.72 -14.96
N ARG A 119 -8.77 16.24 -14.27
CA ARG A 119 -8.97 17.12 -13.13
C ARG A 119 -9.53 18.48 -13.55
N GLY A 120 -9.16 18.94 -14.74
CA GLY A 120 -9.63 20.20 -15.32
C GLY A 120 -8.93 20.56 -16.62
N LEU A 121 -9.46 21.60 -17.25
CA LEU A 121 -8.86 22.26 -18.41
C LEU A 121 -8.09 23.49 -17.96
N LEU A 122 -6.95 23.74 -18.60
CA LEU A 122 -6.12 24.92 -18.39
C LEU A 122 -6.01 25.67 -19.73
N TYR A 123 -6.60 26.86 -19.77
CA TYR A 123 -6.61 27.71 -20.97
C TYR A 123 -5.28 28.44 -21.12
N LEU A 124 -4.38 27.84 -21.91
CA LEU A 124 -3.00 28.30 -22.04
C LEU A 124 -2.90 29.78 -22.43
N PHE A 125 -3.80 30.28 -23.28
CA PHE A 125 -3.76 31.64 -23.82
C PHE A 125 -4.72 32.64 -23.14
N GLU A 126 -5.67 32.17 -22.33
CA GLU A 126 -6.72 33.02 -21.74
C GLU A 126 -6.45 33.42 -20.28
N ASP A 127 -5.51 32.73 -19.61
CA ASP A 127 -5.20 32.96 -18.20
C ASP A 127 -3.76 33.43 -18.00
N THR A 128 -3.35 33.72 -16.77
CA THR A 128 -1.98 34.06 -16.40
C THR A 128 -1.20 32.80 -16.02
N VAL A 129 0.07 32.72 -16.45
CA VAL A 129 0.95 31.59 -16.11
C VAL A 129 1.04 31.34 -14.59
N PRO A 130 1.22 32.35 -13.72
CA PRO A 130 1.24 32.13 -12.27
C PRO A 130 -0.06 31.56 -11.71
N PHE A 131 -1.21 31.86 -12.30
CA PHE A 131 -2.48 31.28 -11.86
C PHE A 131 -2.60 29.81 -12.29
N LEU A 132 -2.30 29.50 -13.56
CA LEU A 132 -2.30 28.13 -14.06
C LEU A 132 -1.35 27.23 -13.26
N ALA A 133 -0.12 27.68 -13.02
CA ALA A 133 0.87 26.95 -12.22
C ALA A 133 0.39 26.72 -10.78
N ARG A 134 -0.22 27.71 -10.12
CA ARG A 134 -0.79 27.54 -8.77
C ARG A 134 -1.93 26.52 -8.73
N GLN A 135 -2.77 26.45 -9.77
CA GLN A 135 -3.82 25.43 -9.83
C GLN A 135 -3.24 24.01 -9.88
N VAL A 136 -2.23 23.81 -10.74
CA VAL A 136 -1.50 22.55 -10.86
C VAL A 136 -0.81 22.19 -9.54
N ALA A 137 -0.04 23.13 -8.96
CA ALA A 137 0.67 22.93 -7.71
C ALA A 137 -0.29 22.56 -6.56
N ARG A 138 -1.46 23.21 -6.47
CA ARG A 138 -2.49 22.88 -5.48
C ARG A 138 -3.02 21.47 -5.68
N ALA A 139 -3.33 21.07 -6.90
CA ALA A 139 -3.83 19.73 -7.19
C ALA A 139 -2.77 18.66 -6.89
N ALA A 140 -1.52 18.90 -7.28
CA ALA A 140 -0.39 18.04 -6.98
C ALA A 140 -0.18 17.88 -5.46
N ARG A 141 -0.17 18.98 -4.70
CA ARG A 141 -0.06 18.94 -3.22
C ARG A 141 -1.22 18.17 -2.60
N SER A 142 -2.46 18.47 -3.00
CA SER A 142 -3.64 17.76 -2.51
C SER A 142 -3.61 16.26 -2.79
N TYR A 143 -3.06 15.85 -3.94
CA TYR A 143 -2.88 14.44 -4.29
C TYR A 143 -1.81 13.78 -3.40
N LEU A 144 -0.65 14.42 -3.23
CA LEU A 144 0.43 13.91 -2.37
C LEU A 144 -0.02 13.85 -0.89
N ASP A 145 -0.81 14.82 -0.45
CA ASP A 145 -1.50 14.84 0.83
C ASP A 145 -2.57 13.74 0.92
N GLY A 146 -3.04 13.14 -0.17
CA GLY A 146 -3.91 11.96 -0.12
C GLY A 146 -3.14 10.64 -0.13
N LEU A 147 -1.92 10.66 -0.67
CA LEU A 147 -1.16 9.49 -1.04
C LEU A 147 -0.63 8.70 0.16
N LEU A 148 -0.02 9.39 1.13
CA LEU A 148 0.65 8.72 2.24
C LEU A 148 -0.36 8.12 3.24
N PRO A 149 -0.18 6.85 3.67
CA PRO A 149 -1.00 6.24 4.71
C PRO A 149 -0.81 6.94 6.07
N PRO A 150 -1.78 6.83 7.00
CA PRO A 150 -1.85 7.69 8.18
C PRO A 150 -0.55 7.73 9.01
N PHE A 151 -0.02 6.56 9.40
CA PHE A 151 1.20 6.50 10.20
C PHE A 151 2.45 6.98 9.46
N PHE A 152 2.65 6.54 8.21
CA PHE A 152 3.82 6.97 7.43
C PHE A 152 3.80 8.48 7.16
N ARG A 153 2.63 9.07 6.94
CA ARG A 153 2.49 10.52 6.84
C ARG A 153 2.93 11.23 8.11
N ALA A 154 2.42 10.81 9.26
CA ALA A 154 2.78 11.41 10.54
C ALA A 154 4.30 11.30 10.80
N LEU A 155 4.90 10.17 10.42
CA LEU A 155 6.35 9.97 10.50
C LEU A 155 7.13 10.94 9.61
N VAL A 156 6.76 11.08 8.33
CA VAL A 156 7.38 12.04 7.38
C VAL A 156 7.24 13.47 7.89
N GLN A 157 6.08 13.83 8.44
CA GLN A 157 5.83 15.15 9.01
C GLN A 157 6.75 15.42 10.20
N HIS A 158 6.76 14.52 11.18
CA HIS A 158 7.59 14.62 12.38
C HIS A 158 9.09 14.76 12.01
N THR A 159 9.59 13.93 11.09
CA THR A 159 10.99 14.03 10.67
C THR A 159 11.31 15.36 9.95
N GLY A 160 10.33 15.93 9.25
CA GLY A 160 10.48 17.19 8.54
C GLY A 160 10.51 18.42 9.45
N ASP A 161 9.85 18.36 10.61
CA ASP A 161 9.81 19.46 11.58
C ASP A 161 11.16 19.70 12.29
N SER A 162 12.13 18.80 12.11
CA SER A 162 13.54 19.00 12.52
C SER A 162 13.74 19.28 14.01
N ASN A 163 12.89 18.73 14.87
CA ASN A 163 12.99 18.92 16.32
C ASN A 163 14.11 18.07 16.94
N TYR A 164 14.87 18.64 17.87
CA TYR A 164 15.82 17.90 18.69
C TYR A 164 15.07 17.06 19.72
N SER A 165 15.39 15.76 19.75
CA SER A 165 14.86 14.82 20.73
C SER A 165 15.79 14.71 21.94
N TRP A 166 15.19 14.74 23.13
CA TRP A 166 15.84 14.46 24.42
C TRP A 166 15.35 13.14 25.03
N HIS A 167 14.78 12.25 24.20
CA HIS A 167 14.21 10.98 24.61
C HIS A 167 14.91 9.82 23.90
N THR A 168 14.47 8.58 24.20
CA THR A 168 14.94 7.40 23.48
C THR A 168 14.41 7.35 22.05
N PRO A 169 15.15 6.77 21.09
CA PRO A 169 16.42 6.06 21.26
C PRO A 169 17.65 6.97 21.47
N GLY A 170 18.63 6.49 22.25
CA GLY A 170 19.80 7.28 22.69
C GLY A 170 20.76 7.72 21.57
N HIS A 171 20.57 7.26 20.33
CA HIS A 171 21.32 7.78 19.19
C HIS A 171 20.86 9.19 18.77
N GLY A 172 19.71 9.67 19.27
CA GLY A 172 19.21 11.02 19.07
C GLY A 172 19.01 11.37 17.60
N GLY A 173 18.28 10.54 16.86
CA GLY A 173 18.06 10.72 15.41
C GLY A 173 19.32 10.53 14.55
N GLY A 174 20.36 9.91 15.10
CA GLY A 174 21.59 9.55 14.38
C GLY A 174 22.82 10.34 14.78
N VAL A 175 22.65 11.37 15.63
CA VAL A 175 23.74 12.23 16.14
C VAL A 175 24.85 11.41 16.82
N ALA A 176 24.51 10.38 17.59
CA ALA A 176 25.53 9.56 18.27
C ALA A 176 26.44 8.83 17.28
N PHE A 177 25.92 8.35 16.15
CA PHE A 177 26.71 7.65 15.14
C PHE A 177 27.77 8.57 14.51
N ARG A 178 27.51 9.88 14.42
CA ARG A 178 28.45 10.86 13.89
C ARG A 178 29.67 11.13 14.80
N LYS A 179 29.71 10.56 16.01
CA LYS A 179 30.79 10.78 17.00
C LYS A 179 31.94 9.78 16.90
N SER A 180 31.91 8.83 15.96
CA SER A 180 33.02 7.90 15.71
C SER A 180 33.19 7.62 14.21
N PRO A 181 34.39 7.27 13.72
CA PRO A 181 34.60 6.94 12.32
C PRO A 181 33.72 5.78 11.82
N VAL A 182 33.57 4.71 12.63
CA VAL A 182 32.70 3.58 12.28
C VAL A 182 31.23 3.96 12.27
N GLY A 183 30.79 4.80 13.22
CA GLY A 183 29.42 5.30 13.25
C GLY A 183 29.13 6.25 12.09
N GLN A 184 30.10 7.03 11.63
CA GLN A 184 29.93 7.89 10.45
C GLN A 184 29.68 7.05 9.19
N ALA A 185 30.40 5.93 9.03
CA ALA A 185 30.14 4.98 7.95
C ALA A 185 28.73 4.36 8.06
N PHE A 186 28.31 3.97 9.27
CA PHE A 186 26.96 3.47 9.51
C PHE A 186 25.87 4.49 9.16
N HIS A 187 26.05 5.76 9.57
CA HIS A 187 25.13 6.84 9.27
C HIS A 187 25.03 7.10 7.77
N GLN A 188 26.14 7.08 7.04
CA GLN A 188 26.15 7.26 5.59
C GLN A 188 25.50 6.09 4.85
N PHE A 189 25.71 4.85 5.34
CA PHE A 189 25.16 3.65 4.74
C PHE A 189 23.62 3.58 4.88
N PHE A 190 23.08 3.79 6.09
CA PHE A 190 21.63 3.71 6.33
C PHE A 190 20.87 4.99 5.96
N GLY A 191 21.56 6.13 5.94
CA GLY A 191 20.98 7.43 5.65
C GLY A 191 20.23 8.06 6.83
N GLU A 192 20.12 9.39 6.78
CA GLU A 192 19.54 10.20 7.86
C GLU A 192 18.07 9.88 8.14
N ASN A 193 17.25 9.73 7.11
CA ASN A 193 15.81 9.50 7.28
C ASN A 193 15.50 8.20 8.02
N THR A 194 16.25 7.13 7.76
CA THR A 194 16.13 5.87 8.50
C THR A 194 16.33 6.10 9.99
N LEU A 195 17.41 6.82 10.35
CA LEU A 195 17.79 7.06 11.74
C LEU A 195 16.90 8.09 12.44
N ARG A 196 16.35 9.07 11.72
CA ARG A 196 15.39 10.04 12.26
C ARG A 196 13.99 9.45 12.44
N SER A 197 13.67 8.43 11.66
CA SER A 197 12.41 7.69 11.79
C SER A 197 12.43 6.61 12.87
N ASP A 198 13.60 6.29 13.42
CA ASP A 198 13.75 5.39 14.57
C ASP A 198 13.41 6.14 15.87
N LEU A 199 12.13 6.07 16.25
CA LEU A 199 11.52 6.82 17.34
C LEU A 199 10.86 5.86 18.33
N SER A 200 10.56 6.38 19.52
CA SER A 200 9.83 5.66 20.55
C SER A 200 8.47 6.28 20.83
N VAL A 201 7.69 5.64 21.70
CA VAL A 201 6.42 6.17 22.24
C VAL A 201 6.57 7.53 22.94
N SER A 202 7.80 7.98 23.17
CA SER A 202 8.10 9.32 23.70
C SER A 202 7.73 10.46 22.75
N VAL A 203 7.28 10.15 21.53
CA VAL A 203 6.75 11.08 20.52
C VAL A 203 5.22 10.97 20.51
N PRO A 204 4.49 11.76 21.32
CA PRO A 204 3.06 11.51 21.56
C PRO A 204 2.19 11.68 20.31
N GLU A 205 2.59 12.52 19.37
CA GLU A 205 1.87 12.76 18.12
C GLU A 205 1.81 11.52 17.20
N LEU A 206 2.71 10.55 17.39
CA LEU A 206 2.70 9.28 16.65
C LEU A 206 1.80 8.21 17.30
N GLY A 207 1.33 8.45 18.52
CA GLY A 207 0.55 7.50 19.31
C GLY A 207 1.39 6.32 19.80
N SER A 208 0.71 5.23 20.14
CA SER A 208 1.31 4.01 20.69
C SER A 208 0.80 2.77 19.95
N LEU A 209 1.73 1.89 19.57
CA LEU A 209 1.41 0.62 18.91
C LEU A 209 0.71 -0.34 19.86
N LEU A 210 1.12 -0.38 21.13
CA LEU A 210 0.54 -1.28 22.12
C LEU A 210 -0.81 -0.79 22.64
N ASP A 211 -1.05 0.53 22.63
CA ASP A 211 -2.32 1.11 23.08
C ASP A 211 -3.31 1.34 21.93
N HIS A 212 -2.89 1.10 20.68
CA HIS A 212 -3.70 1.32 19.48
C HIS A 212 -4.27 2.74 19.39
N THR A 213 -3.40 3.75 19.48
CA THR A 213 -3.79 5.17 19.50
C THR A 213 -3.18 6.00 18.37
N GLY A 214 -3.76 7.17 18.11
CA GLY A 214 -3.21 8.15 17.18
C GLY A 214 -3.12 7.67 15.72
N PRO A 215 -2.09 8.10 14.97
CA PRO A 215 -1.87 7.68 13.58
C PRO A 215 -1.73 6.16 13.38
N LEU A 216 -1.26 5.42 14.40
CA LEU A 216 -1.20 3.95 14.35
C LEU A 216 -2.59 3.32 14.31
N ALA A 217 -3.51 3.76 15.18
CA ALA A 217 -4.90 3.30 15.17
C ALA A 217 -5.58 3.57 13.82
N ALA A 218 -5.34 4.76 13.26
CA ALA A 218 -5.85 5.13 11.95
C ALA A 218 -5.28 4.26 10.82
N ALA A 219 -4.01 3.85 10.94
CA ALA A 219 -3.37 2.95 9.99
C ALA A 219 -3.92 1.52 10.11
N GLU A 220 -4.13 1.00 11.32
CA GLU A 220 -4.79 -0.29 11.58
C GLU A 220 -6.21 -0.31 11.03
N ALA A 221 -7.01 0.74 11.27
CA ALA A 221 -8.36 0.87 10.72
C ALA A 221 -8.37 0.96 9.19
N ARG A 222 -7.38 1.63 8.57
CA ARG A 222 -7.22 1.65 7.12
C ARG A 222 -6.84 0.27 6.57
N ALA A 223 -5.96 -0.46 7.27
CA ALA A 223 -5.58 -1.82 6.89
C ALA A 223 -6.80 -2.77 6.98
N ALA A 224 -7.60 -2.69 8.04
CA ALA A 224 -8.83 -3.47 8.19
C ALA A 224 -9.76 -3.29 6.99
N ARG A 225 -10.01 -2.04 6.55
CA ARG A 225 -10.81 -1.77 5.34
C ARG A 225 -10.18 -2.34 4.07
N ASN A 226 -8.88 -2.20 3.90
CA ASN A 226 -8.18 -2.67 2.70
C ASN A 226 -8.18 -4.20 2.58
N PHE A 227 -8.05 -4.91 3.70
CA PHE A 227 -7.99 -6.37 3.75
C PHE A 227 -9.35 -7.02 3.99
N GLY A 228 -10.41 -6.24 4.18
CA GLY A 228 -11.77 -6.74 4.42
C GLY A 228 -11.94 -7.42 5.77
N ALA A 229 -11.26 -6.93 6.81
CA ALA A 229 -11.34 -7.43 8.18
C ALA A 229 -12.11 -6.46 9.09
N ASP A 230 -12.74 -6.97 10.15
CA ASP A 230 -13.37 -6.14 11.19
C ASP A 230 -12.31 -5.34 11.98
N HIS A 231 -11.21 -6.01 12.34
CA HIS A 231 -10.06 -5.43 13.03
C HIS A 231 -8.74 -5.92 12.41
N THR A 232 -7.70 -5.11 12.53
CA THR A 232 -6.33 -5.47 12.11
C THR A 232 -5.36 -4.99 13.16
N PHE A 233 -4.43 -5.87 13.55
CA PHE A 233 -3.35 -5.57 14.49
C PHE A 233 -2.02 -5.65 13.76
N PHE A 234 -1.16 -4.66 13.95
CA PHE A 234 0.20 -4.71 13.40
C PHE A 234 1.14 -5.50 14.31
N VAL A 235 1.88 -6.45 13.74
CA VAL A 235 2.82 -7.31 14.46
C VAL A 235 4.23 -7.12 13.91
N ILE A 236 5.14 -6.62 14.74
CA ILE A 236 6.52 -6.28 14.36
C ILE A 236 7.52 -7.44 14.48
N ASN A 237 7.04 -8.66 14.77
CA ASN A 237 7.89 -9.86 14.89
C ASN A 237 7.35 -11.05 14.05
N GLY A 238 6.80 -10.72 12.88
CA GLY A 238 6.32 -11.66 11.85
C GLY A 238 5.10 -12.50 12.25
N THR A 239 4.57 -13.26 11.27
CA THR A 239 3.41 -14.15 11.47
C THR A 239 3.68 -15.24 12.51
N SER A 240 4.94 -15.60 12.74
CA SER A 240 5.34 -16.48 13.84
C SER A 240 4.85 -15.98 15.21
N THR A 241 4.90 -14.67 15.44
CA THR A 241 4.41 -14.04 16.67
C THR A 241 2.90 -13.81 16.60
N ALA A 242 2.37 -13.42 15.44
CA ALA A 242 0.93 -13.27 15.25
C ALA A 242 0.15 -14.56 15.58
N ASN A 243 0.65 -15.72 15.14
CA ASN A 243 0.09 -17.02 15.50
C ASN A 243 0.08 -17.23 17.01
N LYS A 244 1.17 -16.91 17.71
CA LYS A 244 1.23 -17.05 19.17
C LYS A 244 0.24 -16.12 19.87
N ILE A 245 0.08 -14.88 19.39
CA ILE A 245 -0.91 -13.93 19.92
C ILE A 245 -2.32 -14.53 19.83
N VAL A 246 -2.72 -15.02 18.65
CA VAL A 246 -4.04 -15.67 18.44
C VAL A 246 -4.21 -16.90 19.33
N TRP A 247 -3.18 -17.73 19.46
CA TRP A 247 -3.25 -18.93 20.29
C TRP A 247 -3.36 -18.59 21.78
N HIS A 248 -2.56 -17.66 22.28
CA HIS A 248 -2.61 -17.25 23.68
C HIS A 248 -3.89 -16.49 24.06
N SER A 249 -4.62 -15.91 23.10
CA SER A 249 -5.92 -15.28 23.38
C SER A 249 -7.09 -16.26 23.42
N MET A 250 -6.97 -17.44 22.79
CA MET A 250 -8.10 -18.36 22.57
C MET A 250 -7.95 -19.71 23.27
N VAL A 251 -6.73 -20.12 23.63
CA VAL A 251 -6.40 -21.49 24.03
C VAL A 251 -5.72 -21.51 25.41
N ALA A 252 -6.25 -22.33 26.32
CA ALA A 252 -5.63 -22.63 27.61
C ALA A 252 -4.94 -24.01 27.58
N ARG A 253 -4.22 -24.31 28.67
CA ARG A 253 -3.64 -25.65 28.85
C ARG A 253 -4.73 -26.71 28.84
N ASP A 254 -4.44 -27.85 28.23
CA ASP A 254 -5.32 -29.01 28.08
C ASP A 254 -6.58 -28.78 27.22
N ASP A 255 -6.73 -27.62 26.57
CA ASP A 255 -7.77 -27.44 25.56
C ASP A 255 -7.48 -28.28 24.31
N LEU A 256 -8.54 -28.84 23.71
CA LEU A 256 -8.45 -29.53 22.44
C LEU A 256 -8.40 -28.52 21.28
N VAL A 257 -7.46 -28.71 20.37
CA VAL A 257 -7.28 -27.84 19.19
C VAL A 257 -7.15 -28.68 17.92
N LEU A 258 -7.84 -28.26 16.87
CA LEU A 258 -7.80 -28.92 15.57
C LEU A 258 -6.71 -28.27 14.71
N VAL A 259 -5.74 -29.05 14.26
CA VAL A 259 -4.49 -28.53 13.71
C VAL A 259 -4.17 -29.22 12.39
N ASP A 260 -4.01 -28.44 11.33
CA ASP A 260 -3.40 -28.92 10.09
C ASP A 260 -2.04 -29.58 10.35
N ARG A 261 -1.87 -30.83 9.92
CA ARG A 261 -0.60 -31.54 10.08
C ARG A 261 0.53 -30.90 9.27
N ASN A 262 0.19 -30.17 8.20
CA ASN A 262 1.09 -29.31 7.43
C ASN A 262 1.13 -27.87 7.99
N CYS A 263 1.28 -27.74 9.32
CA CYS A 263 1.36 -26.44 9.97
C CYS A 263 2.81 -25.91 10.03
N HIS A 264 2.93 -24.57 10.03
CA HIS A 264 4.21 -23.91 10.27
C HIS A 264 4.73 -24.19 11.69
N LYS A 265 6.06 -24.21 11.88
CA LYS A 265 6.71 -24.47 13.18
C LYS A 265 6.20 -23.57 14.31
N SER A 266 5.76 -22.34 14.00
CA SER A 266 5.17 -21.45 15.00
C SER A 266 3.88 -21.98 15.62
N ILE A 267 3.09 -22.78 14.91
CA ILE A 267 1.90 -23.44 15.44
C ILE A 267 2.32 -24.51 16.44
N LEU A 268 3.32 -25.33 16.11
CA LEU A 268 3.90 -26.29 17.04
C LEU A 268 4.44 -25.60 18.30
N HIS A 269 5.17 -24.48 18.14
CA HIS A 269 5.63 -23.70 19.28
C HIS A 269 4.46 -23.19 20.14
N SER A 270 3.37 -22.75 19.51
CA SER A 270 2.17 -22.29 20.22
C SER A 270 1.52 -23.42 21.02
N ILE A 271 1.42 -24.62 20.44
CA ILE A 271 0.91 -25.83 21.13
C ILE A 271 1.78 -26.14 22.36
N ILE A 272 3.12 -26.13 22.21
CA ILE A 272 4.05 -26.38 23.31
C ILE A 272 3.91 -25.32 24.42
N MET A 273 3.84 -24.04 24.05
CA MET A 273 3.78 -22.93 25.02
C MET A 273 2.44 -22.87 25.76
N THR A 274 1.34 -23.17 25.08
CA THR A 274 -0.01 -23.18 25.68
C THR A 274 -0.28 -24.47 26.46
N GLY A 275 0.35 -25.58 26.08
CA GLY A 275 0.03 -26.91 26.60
C GLY A 275 -1.28 -27.45 26.05
N ALA A 276 -1.70 -26.99 24.87
CA ALA A 276 -2.88 -27.48 24.17
C ALA A 276 -2.69 -28.91 23.66
N ILE A 277 -3.79 -29.62 23.43
CA ILE A 277 -3.78 -31.00 22.95
C ILE A 277 -4.20 -31.01 21.47
N PRO A 278 -3.28 -31.28 20.53
CA PRO A 278 -3.60 -31.24 19.12
C PRO A 278 -4.36 -32.48 18.65
N LEU A 279 -5.40 -32.25 17.86
CA LEU A 279 -6.07 -33.20 16.98
C LEU A 279 -5.66 -32.85 15.56
N TYR A 280 -4.96 -33.76 14.88
CA TYR A 280 -4.37 -33.43 13.58
C TYR A 280 -5.32 -33.71 12.41
N LEU A 281 -5.47 -32.72 11.53
CA LEU A 281 -6.08 -32.86 10.20
C LEU A 281 -5.00 -33.36 9.23
N THR A 282 -5.23 -34.49 8.59
CA THR A 282 -4.23 -35.12 7.72
C THR A 282 -4.43 -34.67 6.26
N PRO A 283 -3.49 -33.92 5.68
CA PRO A 283 -3.57 -33.53 4.28
C PRO A 283 -3.32 -34.72 3.36
N SER A 284 -3.86 -34.65 2.15
CA SER A 284 -3.48 -35.55 1.06
C SER A 284 -2.04 -35.29 0.59
N ARG A 285 -1.46 -36.20 -0.20
CA ARG A 285 -0.21 -35.97 -0.92
C ARG A 285 -0.26 -36.67 -2.27
N ASN A 286 0.48 -36.15 -3.26
CA ASN A 286 0.69 -36.88 -4.52
C ASN A 286 1.97 -37.73 -4.47
N GLU A 287 2.23 -38.48 -5.54
CA GLU A 287 3.39 -39.38 -5.66
C GLU A 287 4.75 -38.66 -5.64
N LEU A 288 4.77 -37.36 -5.94
CA LEU A 288 5.97 -36.53 -5.91
C LEU A 288 6.29 -35.98 -4.51
N GLY A 289 5.40 -36.21 -3.53
CA GLY A 289 5.53 -35.70 -2.17
C GLY A 289 4.97 -34.28 -1.98
N ILE A 290 4.32 -33.70 -2.98
CA ILE A 290 3.62 -32.41 -2.84
C ILE A 290 2.43 -32.63 -1.90
N ILE A 291 2.33 -31.78 -0.88
CA ILE A 291 1.24 -31.84 0.09
C ILE A 291 0.00 -31.19 -0.52
N GLY A 292 -1.05 -32.01 -0.66
CA GLY A 292 -2.35 -31.62 -1.13
C GLY A 292 -3.23 -31.01 -0.03
N PRO A 293 -4.48 -30.66 -0.36
CA PRO A 293 -5.43 -30.18 0.64
C PRO A 293 -5.85 -31.30 1.60
N ILE A 294 -6.28 -30.91 2.78
CA ILE A 294 -7.06 -31.71 3.73
C ILE A 294 -8.39 -32.08 3.06
N PRO A 295 -8.71 -33.39 2.95
CA PRO A 295 -10.02 -33.85 2.45
C PRO A 295 -11.19 -33.26 3.24
N LEU A 296 -12.32 -32.99 2.60
CA LEU A 296 -13.47 -32.36 3.26
C LEU A 296 -14.01 -33.18 4.43
N GLU A 297 -13.94 -34.51 4.33
CA GLU A 297 -14.32 -35.47 5.38
C GLU A 297 -13.53 -35.32 6.68
N GLU A 298 -12.30 -34.78 6.65
CA GLU A 298 -11.53 -34.51 7.86
C GLU A 298 -12.16 -33.42 8.74
N PHE A 299 -13.03 -32.59 8.18
CA PHE A 299 -13.77 -31.53 8.89
C PHE A 299 -15.15 -31.97 9.40
N SER A 300 -15.54 -33.24 9.24
CA SER A 300 -16.85 -33.72 9.70
C SER A 300 -16.88 -33.95 11.22
N PRO A 301 -18.05 -33.83 11.88
CA PRO A 301 -18.20 -34.14 13.30
C PRO A 301 -17.74 -35.56 13.65
N GLU A 302 -18.04 -36.54 12.78
CA GLU A 302 -17.67 -37.94 12.98
C GLU A 302 -16.15 -38.13 12.93
N SER A 303 -15.48 -37.45 11.99
CA SER A 303 -14.01 -37.50 11.85
C SER A 303 -13.31 -36.84 13.04
N ILE A 304 -13.84 -35.71 13.52
CA ILE A 304 -13.32 -35.01 14.69
C ILE A 304 -13.54 -35.84 15.96
N GLN A 305 -14.72 -36.43 16.16
CA GLN A 305 -15.01 -37.29 17.31
C GLN A 305 -14.12 -38.52 17.32
N ALA A 306 -13.91 -39.17 16.18
CA ALA A 306 -13.00 -40.30 16.06
C ALA A 306 -11.56 -39.92 16.45
N LYS A 307 -11.09 -38.71 16.09
CA LYS A 307 -9.77 -38.20 16.51
C LYS A 307 -9.70 -37.94 18.01
N ILE A 308 -10.78 -37.46 18.63
CA ILE A 308 -10.87 -37.26 20.08
C ILE A 308 -10.77 -38.61 20.79
N ASP A 309 -11.59 -39.58 20.40
CA ASP A 309 -11.63 -40.90 21.03
C ASP A 309 -10.30 -41.66 20.91
N ALA A 310 -9.63 -41.50 19.77
CA ALA A 310 -8.33 -42.11 19.51
C ALA A 310 -7.16 -41.44 20.25
N ASN A 311 -7.29 -40.18 20.67
CA ASN A 311 -6.19 -39.43 21.29
C ASN A 311 -6.09 -39.75 22.80
N PRO A 312 -5.01 -40.42 23.28
CA PRO A 312 -4.86 -40.73 24.69
C PRO A 312 -4.82 -39.49 25.59
N LEU A 313 -4.34 -38.36 25.05
CA LEU A 313 -4.32 -37.10 25.76
C LEU A 313 -5.72 -36.47 25.85
N ALA A 314 -6.71 -36.90 25.09
CA ALA A 314 -8.08 -36.36 25.20
C ALA A 314 -8.96 -37.11 26.22
N ARG A 315 -8.48 -38.23 26.80
CA ARG A 315 -9.28 -39.07 27.71
C ARG A 315 -9.72 -38.33 28.97
N GLY A 316 -11.00 -38.46 29.30
CA GLY A 316 -11.60 -37.82 30.48
C GLY A 316 -11.74 -36.29 30.35
N ARG A 317 -11.55 -35.73 29.15
CA ARG A 317 -11.67 -34.29 28.89
C ARG A 317 -12.94 -34.00 28.08
N PRO A 318 -13.53 -32.80 28.21
CA PRO A 318 -14.66 -32.41 27.37
C PRO A 318 -14.28 -32.44 25.89
N ALA A 319 -15.13 -33.05 25.06
CA ALA A 319 -14.97 -33.12 23.61
C ALA A 319 -15.30 -31.77 22.94
N ARG A 320 -14.62 -30.70 23.36
CA ARG A 320 -14.82 -29.34 22.84
C ARG A 320 -13.52 -28.80 22.25
N VAL A 321 -13.51 -28.66 20.93
CA VAL A 321 -12.43 -28.00 20.21
C VAL A 321 -12.55 -26.48 20.39
N LYS A 322 -11.45 -25.82 20.80
CA LYS A 322 -11.41 -24.37 21.03
C LYS A 322 -10.99 -23.57 19.82
N LEU A 323 -10.09 -24.14 19.03
CA LEU A 323 -9.48 -23.48 17.90
C LEU A 323 -9.24 -24.50 16.79
N ALA A 324 -9.51 -24.11 15.55
CA ALA A 324 -9.08 -24.82 14.35
C ALA A 324 -8.09 -23.95 13.57
N VAL A 325 -6.96 -24.53 13.15
CA VAL A 325 -5.97 -23.86 12.29
C VAL A 325 -5.74 -24.67 11.02
N VAL A 326 -5.83 -24.00 9.87
CA VAL A 326 -5.62 -24.55 8.54
C VAL A 326 -4.63 -23.67 7.78
N THR A 327 -3.62 -24.26 7.15
CA THR A 327 -2.65 -23.53 6.34
C THR A 327 -3.26 -23.28 4.96
N ASN A 328 -3.64 -22.04 4.65
CA ASN A 328 -4.21 -21.66 3.35
C ASN A 328 -3.50 -20.44 2.74
N SER A 329 -2.92 -20.53 1.55
CA SER A 329 -2.76 -21.75 0.73
C SER A 329 -1.74 -22.72 1.32
N THR A 330 -1.62 -23.92 0.74
CA THR A 330 -0.40 -24.73 0.93
C THR A 330 0.82 -23.98 0.39
N TYR A 331 2.01 -24.44 0.77
CA TYR A 331 3.27 -23.86 0.27
C TYR A 331 3.35 -23.90 -1.26
N ASP A 332 2.86 -24.98 -1.88
CA ASP A 332 2.87 -25.20 -3.32
C ASP A 332 1.68 -24.55 -4.07
N GLY A 333 0.91 -23.67 -3.39
CA GLY A 333 -0.11 -22.84 -4.03
C GLY A 333 -1.49 -23.48 -4.18
N LEU A 334 -1.78 -24.58 -3.48
CA LEU A 334 -3.12 -25.16 -3.45
C LEU A 334 -4.00 -24.40 -2.45
N CYS A 335 -5.05 -23.76 -2.94
CA CYS A 335 -5.96 -22.93 -2.16
C CYS A 335 -7.25 -23.69 -1.81
N TYR A 336 -7.69 -23.58 -0.56
CA TYR A 336 -8.95 -24.14 -0.11
C TYR A 336 -10.15 -23.26 -0.46
N ASN A 337 -11.33 -23.88 -0.60
CA ASN A 337 -12.59 -23.17 -0.46
C ASN A 337 -12.87 -22.89 1.03
N ALA A 338 -12.40 -21.75 1.53
CA ALA A 338 -12.54 -21.37 2.94
C ALA A 338 -14.00 -21.27 3.42
N ASN A 339 -14.93 -20.88 2.53
CA ASN A 339 -16.36 -20.80 2.86
C ASN A 339 -16.97 -22.18 3.10
N LEU A 340 -16.54 -23.18 2.34
CA LEU A 340 -17.00 -24.56 2.52
C LEU A 340 -16.49 -25.13 3.85
N ILE A 341 -15.20 -24.89 4.19
CA ILE A 341 -14.63 -25.29 5.48
C ILE A 341 -15.38 -24.62 6.64
N LYS A 342 -15.66 -23.31 6.54
CA LYS A 342 -16.42 -22.58 7.56
C LYS A 342 -17.81 -23.19 7.79
N ARG A 343 -18.50 -23.60 6.73
CA ARG A 343 -19.83 -24.25 6.85
C ARG A 343 -19.75 -25.64 7.45
N ALA A 344 -18.75 -26.44 7.06
CA ALA A 344 -18.55 -27.77 7.62
C ALA A 344 -18.29 -27.68 9.14
N LEU A 345 -17.33 -26.84 9.56
CA LEU A 345 -17.00 -26.66 10.97
C LEU A 345 -18.07 -25.93 11.77
N GLY A 346 -18.81 -24.98 11.18
CA GLY A 346 -19.87 -24.24 11.87
C GLY A 346 -21.11 -25.08 12.19
N ASN A 347 -21.27 -26.22 11.51
CA ASN A 347 -22.32 -27.20 11.79
C ASN A 347 -21.83 -28.35 12.69
N SER A 348 -20.58 -28.29 13.17
CA SER A 348 -19.92 -29.36 13.93
C SER A 348 -19.86 -29.11 15.43
#